data_AF-A0A811Y4T2-F1
#
_entry.id   AF-A0A811Y4T2-F1
#
_cell.length_a   1.000
_cell.length_b   1.000
_cell.length_c   1.000
_cell.angle_alpha   90.00
_cell.angle_beta   90.00
_cell.angle_gamma   90.00
#
_symmetry.space_group_name_H-M   'P 1'
#
loop_
_entity.id
_entity.type
_entity.pdbx_description
1 polymer ?
#
loop_
_entity_poly.entity_id
_entity_poly.type
_entity_poly.pdbx_seq_one_letter_code
_entity_poly.pdbx_strand_id
1 'polypeptide(L)'
;MCLLKLPVVLIILSVALNHLKATPIKSHQMEKRKCNTATCATQRLANFLVRTSNNLGAILSPTNVGSNTYGKRNTIEILNRGPLNYLPL
;
A
#
# COMPACT_ATOMS: atom_id res chain seq x y z
N MET A 1 -55.77 31.15 -29.92
CA MET A 1 -54.74 31.68 -29.00
C MET A 1 -53.90 30.59 -28.32
N CYS A 2 -53.70 29.42 -28.94
CA CYS A 2 -52.93 28.31 -28.34
C CYS A 2 -51.50 28.19 -28.90
N LEU A 3 -51.25 28.75 -30.09
CA LEU A 3 -49.97 28.61 -30.80
C LEU A 3 -48.82 29.41 -30.17
N LEU A 4 -49.12 30.47 -29.40
CA LEU A 4 -48.10 31.28 -28.71
C LEU A 4 -47.63 30.68 -27.38
N LYS A 5 -48.38 29.74 -26.80
CA LYS A 5 -48.00 29.07 -25.54
C LYS A 5 -47.00 27.94 -25.76
N LEU A 6 -47.08 27.25 -26.89
CA LEU A 6 -46.16 26.16 -27.27
C LEU A 6 -44.68 26.61 -27.34
N PRO A 7 -44.30 27.73 -27.99
CA PRO A 7 -42.91 28.17 -28.04
C PRO A 7 -42.38 28.58 -26.66
N VAL A 8 -43.23 29.18 -25.81
CA VAL A 8 -42.84 29.55 -24.44
C VAL A 8 -42.55 28.32 -23.60
N VAL A 9 -43.38 27.27 -23.71
CA VAL A 9 -43.16 26.00 -23.01
C VAL A 9 -41.88 25.31 -23.48
N LEU A 10 -41.62 25.33 -24.80
CA LEU A 10 -40.38 24.77 -25.37
C LEU A 10 -39.13 25.52 -24.89
N ILE A 11 -39.20 26.85 -24.81
CA ILE A 11 -38.09 27.66 -24.28
C ILE A 11 -37.83 27.31 -22.81
N ILE A 12 -38.86 27.27 -21.97
CA ILE A 12 -38.72 26.91 -20.55
C ILE A 12 -38.13 25.50 -20.40
N LEU A 13 -38.60 24.54 -21.19
CA LEU A 13 -38.10 23.16 -21.16
C LEU A 13 -36.63 23.08 -21.59
N SER A 14 -36.24 23.81 -22.64
CA SER A 14 -34.85 23.86 -23.10
C SER A 14 -33.92 24.47 -22.06
N VAL A 15 -34.33 25.55 -21.40
CA VAL A 15 -33.58 26.18 -20.31
C VAL A 15 -33.43 25.22 -19.14
N ALA A 16 -34.52 24.56 -18.72
CA ALA A 16 -34.49 23.56 -17.65
C ALA A 16 -33.56 22.38 -17.95
N LEU A 17 -33.59 21.84 -19.18
CA LEU A 17 -32.68 20.77 -19.63
C LEU A 17 -31.22 21.21 -19.65
N ASN A 18 -30.93 22.44 -20.07
CA ASN A 18 -29.58 23.00 -20.05
C ASN A 18 -29.06 23.15 -18.62
N HIS A 19 -29.91 23.59 -17.68
CA HIS A 19 -29.55 23.64 -16.26
C HIS A 19 -29.29 22.24 -15.67
N LEU A 20 -30.08 21.24 -16.05
CA LEU A 20 -29.90 19.86 -15.57
C LEU A 20 -28.59 19.25 -16.09
N LYS A 21 -28.26 19.48 -17.37
CA LYS A 21 -27.01 19.04 -17.99
C LYS A 21 -25.77 19.73 -17.40
N ALA A 22 -25.94 20.94 -16.88
CA ALA A 22 -24.88 21.70 -16.21
C ALA A 22 -24.67 21.29 -14.74
N THR A 23 -25.51 20.42 -14.17
CA THR A 23 -25.23 19.85 -12.84
C THR A 23 -24.13 18.79 -12.97
N PRO A 24 -22.91 19.02 -12.43
CA PRO A 24 -21.87 18.02 -12.51
C PRO A 24 -22.27 16.85 -11.61
N ILE A 25 -22.57 15.71 -12.21
CA ILE A 25 -22.68 14.44 -11.48
C ILE A 25 -21.28 14.17 -10.92
N LYS A 26 -21.14 14.32 -9.61
CA LYS A 26 -19.87 14.17 -8.90
C LYS A 26 -19.42 12.72 -9.06
N SER A 27 -18.40 12.48 -9.88
CA SER A 27 -17.83 11.14 -10.00
C SER A 27 -17.08 10.81 -8.71
N HIS A 28 -17.32 9.62 -8.16
CA HIS A 28 -16.58 9.13 -7.01
C HIS A 28 -15.21 8.65 -7.46
N GLN A 29 -14.26 9.59 -7.59
CA GLN A 29 -12.88 9.24 -7.89
C GLN A 29 -12.28 8.51 -6.69
N MET A 30 -12.10 7.20 -6.81
CA MET A 30 -11.41 6.38 -5.82
C MET A 30 -10.00 6.09 -6.30
N GLU A 31 -9.00 6.61 -5.59
CA GLU A 31 -7.61 6.34 -5.88
C GLU A 31 -7.12 5.14 -5.06
N LYS A 32 -6.64 4.10 -5.74
CA LYS A 32 -6.02 2.94 -5.07
C LYS A 32 -4.62 3.32 -4.64
N ARG A 33 -4.30 3.12 -3.36
CA ARG A 33 -2.93 3.31 -2.85
C ARG A 33 -2.03 2.21 -3.41
N LYS A 34 -1.05 2.60 -4.22
CA LYS A 34 0.00 1.69 -4.69
C LYS A 34 1.16 1.66 -3.69
N CYS A 35 1.64 0.46 -3.39
CA CYS A 35 2.75 0.23 -2.48
C CYS A 35 4.08 0.47 -3.22
N ASN A 36 4.46 1.75 -3.39
CA ASN A 36 5.68 2.19 -4.09
C ASN A 36 6.82 2.61 -3.15
N THR A 37 6.56 2.69 -1.84
CA THR A 37 7.52 3.16 -0.83
C THR A 37 8.46 2.03 -0.38
N ALA A 38 9.62 2.40 0.18
CA ALA A 38 10.59 1.47 0.76
C ALA A 38 9.97 0.48 1.77
N THR A 39 8.94 0.88 2.52
CA THR A 39 8.18 -0.01 3.43
C THR A 39 7.62 -1.24 2.71
N CYS A 40 7.24 -1.09 1.44
CA CYS A 40 6.77 -2.20 0.61
C CYS A 40 7.87 -3.21 0.31
N ALA A 41 9.11 -2.74 0.15
CA ALA A 41 10.25 -3.60 -0.10
C ALA A 41 10.51 -4.51 1.11
N THR A 42 10.42 -3.97 2.34
CA THR A 42 10.54 -4.76 3.57
C THR A 42 9.42 -5.79 3.69
N GLN A 43 8.20 -5.43 3.30
CA GLN A 43 7.05 -6.35 3.33
C GLN A 43 7.17 -7.47 2.29
N ARG A 44 7.72 -7.15 1.11
CA ARG A 44 8.09 -8.15 0.08
C ARG A 44 9.20 -9.07 0.56
N LEU A 45 10.22 -8.54 1.24
CA LEU A 45 11.29 -9.32 1.83
C LEU A 45 10.75 -10.29 2.89
N ALA A 46 9.86 -9.84 3.76
CA ALA A 46 9.21 -10.70 4.75
C ALA A 46 8.43 -11.84 4.07
N ASN A 47 7.65 -11.53 3.03
CA ASN A 47 6.93 -12.55 2.25
C ASN A 47 7.89 -13.56 1.60
N PHE A 48 8.99 -13.07 1.01
CA PHE A 48 10.03 -13.91 0.43
C PHE A 48 10.64 -14.85 1.47
N LEU A 49 11.02 -14.35 2.65
CA LEU A 49 11.60 -15.18 3.72
C LEU A 49 10.64 -16.26 4.20
N VAL A 50 9.36 -15.94 4.39
CA VAL A 50 8.33 -16.91 4.81
C VAL A 50 8.08 -17.96 3.74
N ARG A 51 8.04 -17.58 2.46
CA ARG A 51 7.76 -18.52 1.37
C ARG A 51 8.95 -19.40 1.03
N THR A 52 10.16 -18.88 1.24
CA THR A 52 11.40 -19.56 0.85
C THR A 52 12.05 -20.28 2.04
N SER A 53 11.52 -20.15 3.26
CA SER A 53 12.06 -20.82 4.46
C SER A 53 12.21 -22.34 4.29
N ASN A 54 11.29 -22.95 3.55
CA ASN A 54 11.27 -24.41 3.35
C ASN A 54 12.30 -24.87 2.29
N ASN A 55 12.74 -23.96 1.42
CA ASN A 55 13.70 -24.25 0.34
C ASN A 55 15.09 -23.64 0.58
N LEU A 56 15.23 -22.66 1.50
CA LEU A 56 16.49 -21.99 1.80
C LEU A 56 17.55 -22.99 2.30
N GLY A 57 17.15 -23.91 3.17
CA GLY A 57 18.04 -24.94 3.71
C GLY A 57 18.42 -26.05 2.72
N ALA A 58 17.70 -26.18 1.61
CA ALA A 58 17.91 -27.24 0.61
C ALA A 58 18.63 -26.75 -0.66
N ILE A 59 18.42 -25.49 -1.08
CA ILE A 59 19.02 -24.91 -2.30
C ILE A 59 20.35 -24.21 -2.01
N LEU A 60 20.50 -23.62 -0.81
CA LEU A 60 21.72 -22.97 -0.35
C LEU A 60 22.17 -23.66 0.94
N SER A 61 22.82 -24.82 0.82
CA SER A 61 23.60 -25.37 1.93
C SER A 61 24.65 -24.33 2.31
N PRO A 62 24.52 -23.64 3.46
CA PRO A 62 25.47 -22.60 3.81
C PRO A 62 26.84 -23.26 4.00
N THR A 63 27.88 -22.65 3.45
CA THR A 63 29.25 -23.04 3.78
C THR A 63 29.43 -22.93 5.29
N ASN A 64 29.92 -24.01 5.91
CA ASN A 64 30.10 -24.08 7.36
C ASN A 64 31.22 -23.10 7.79
N VAL A 65 30.84 -21.86 8.09
CA VAL A 65 31.75 -20.83 8.65
C VAL A 65 31.55 -20.63 10.16
N GLY A 66 30.99 -21.63 10.84
CA GLY A 66 30.67 -21.57 12.26
C GLY A 66 29.43 -20.71 12.59
N SER A 67 28.77 -21.05 13.69
CA SER A 67 27.55 -20.37 14.15
C SER A 67 27.75 -18.91 14.57
N ASN A 68 29.00 -18.47 14.74
CA ASN A 68 29.34 -17.20 15.37
C ASN A 68 29.55 -16.08 14.34
N THR A 69 29.70 -16.42 13.06
CA THR A 69 30.06 -15.46 12.00
C THR A 69 28.84 -14.69 11.46
N TYR A 70 27.69 -15.36 11.30
CA TYR A 70 26.44 -14.72 10.83
C TYR A 70 25.17 -15.29 11.51
N GLY A 71 25.34 -16.03 12.62
CA GLY A 71 24.22 -16.68 13.29
C GLY A 71 23.37 -15.71 14.11
N LYS A 72 22.05 -15.78 13.95
CA LYS A 72 21.05 -15.04 14.75
C LYS A 72 21.20 -15.24 16.27
N ARG A 73 21.88 -16.31 16.70
CA ARG A 73 22.16 -16.58 18.13
C ARG A 73 23.22 -15.65 18.72
N ASN A 74 24.05 -15.00 17.89
CA ASN A 74 25.09 -14.09 18.34
C ASN A 74 24.49 -12.83 19.02
N THR A 75 23.27 -12.40 18.66
CA THR A 75 22.64 -11.23 19.33
C THR A 75 22.36 -11.49 20.80
N ILE A 76 22.04 -12.73 21.17
CA ILE A 76 21.83 -13.12 22.58
C ILE A 76 23.19 -13.29 23.28
N GLU A 77 24.22 -13.79 22.61
CA GLU A 77 25.58 -13.87 23.18
C GLU A 77 26.15 -12.47 23.47
N ILE A 78 26.01 -11.52 22.53
CA ILE A 78 26.44 -10.13 22.68
C ILE A 78 25.73 -9.44 23.86
N LEU A 79 24.42 -9.70 24.01
CA LEU A 79 23.60 -9.17 25.10
C LEU A 79 24.06 -9.67 26.48
N ASN A 80 24.48 -10.93 26.58
CA ASN A 80 24.99 -11.51 27.81
C ASN A 80 26.45 -11.12 28.10
N ARG A 81 27.25 -10.82 27.07
CA ARG A 81 28.67 -10.47 27.20
C ARG A 81 28.93 -8.98 27.45
N GLY A 82 27.95 -8.11 27.16
CA GLY A 82 28.01 -6.67 27.38
C GLY A 82 26.74 -6.09 28.01
N PRO A 83 26.46 -6.35 29.31
CA PRO A 83 25.27 -5.84 29.99
C PRO A 83 25.27 -4.31 30.18
N LEU A 84 26.38 -3.62 29.89
CA LEU A 84 26.51 -2.17 30.06
C LEU A 84 25.63 -1.33 29.12
N ASN A 85 25.06 -1.90 28.05
CA ASN A 85 24.14 -1.18 27.17
C ASN A 85 22.68 -1.10 27.70
N TYR A 86 22.38 -1.78 28.82
CA TYR A 86 21.05 -1.79 29.44
C TYR A 86 20.96 -0.92 30.69
N LEU A 87 22.07 -0.34 31.15
CA LEU A 87 22.05 0.63 32.24
C LEU A 87 21.70 2.01 31.68
N PRO A 88 20.70 2.71 32.25
CA PRO A 88 20.47 4.11 31.92
C PRO A 88 21.72 4.91 32.33
N LEU A 89 22.29 5.65 31.38
CA LEU A 89 23.33 6.65 31.62
C LEU A 89 22.73 7.88 32.32
#